data_AF-A0A941V9E7-F1
#
_entry.id   AF-A0A941V9E7-F1
#
_cell.length_a   1.000
_cell.length_b   1.000
_cell.length_c   1.000
_cell.angle_alpha   90.00
_cell.angle_beta   90.00
_cell.angle_gamma   90.00
#
_symmetry.space_group_name_H-M   'P 1'
#
loop_
_entity.id
_entity.type
_entity.pdbx_description
1 polymer ?
#
loop_
_entity_poly.entity_id
_entity_poly.type
_entity_poly.pdbx_seq_one_letter_code
_entity_poly.pdbx_strand_id
1 'polypeptide(L)'
;MASFIWSPEVDLYLLDDCDQLSPGAQVAAFTLFNLVRDNGAYLVAAGNDSPSGLRLRDDLRSRIAWGLAYPLHRLTDEDKLTALTQMAQARGLILSPAVLPYLITHCARDMRSLAVMLEALDRYSLETRRPITLPLLRERMQLEAMNE
;
A
#
# COMPACT_ATOMS: atom_id res chain seq x y z
N MET A 1 3.88 20.16 7.79
CA MET A 1 3.18 19.56 8.95
C MET A 1 1.79 19.19 8.48
N ALA A 2 1.40 17.91 8.60
CA ALA A 2 0.00 17.52 8.37
C ALA A 2 -0.87 18.32 9.35
N SER A 3 -1.83 19.09 8.82
CA SER A 3 -2.69 19.91 9.64
C SER A 3 -3.88 19.06 10.08
N PHE A 4 -3.90 18.66 11.35
CA PHE A 4 -5.01 17.96 12.00
C PHE A 4 -6.20 18.92 12.21
N ILE A 5 -6.80 19.35 11.10
CA ILE A 5 -7.89 20.33 11.08
C ILE A 5 -9.18 19.60 10.78
N TRP A 6 -10.17 19.81 11.65
CA TRP A 6 -11.53 19.37 11.39
C TRP A 6 -12.25 20.37 10.46
N SER A 7 -13.06 19.83 9.56
CA SER A 7 -13.96 20.56 8.67
C SER A 7 -15.35 19.91 8.69
N PRO A 8 -16.44 20.68 8.75
CA PRO A 8 -17.81 20.16 8.68
C PRO A 8 -18.16 19.58 7.31
N GLU A 9 -17.39 19.87 6.26
CA GLU A 9 -17.61 19.38 4.89
C GLU A 9 -16.93 18.02 4.63
N VAL A 10 -16.19 17.50 5.60
CA VAL A 10 -15.40 16.27 5.45
C VAL A 10 -16.01 15.17 6.33
N ASP A 11 -16.49 14.12 5.68
CA ASP A 11 -17.09 12.96 6.35
C ASP A 11 -16.10 11.83 6.66
N LEU A 12 -14.89 11.87 6.07
CA LEU A 12 -13.87 10.82 6.23
C LEU A 12 -12.47 11.41 6.41
N TYR A 13 -11.81 11.00 7.50
CA TYR A 13 -10.45 11.36 7.83
C TYR A 13 -9.56 10.13 7.80
N LEU A 14 -8.40 10.24 7.14
CA LEU A 14 -7.41 9.17 7.02
C LEU A 14 -6.16 9.54 7.82
N LEU A 15 -5.74 8.64 8.70
CA LEU A 15 -4.53 8.76 9.50
C LEU A 15 -3.59 7.61 9.17
N ASP A 16 -2.75 7.82 8.16
CA ASP A 16 -1.74 6.84 7.76
C ASP A 16 -0.52 6.89 8.69
N ASP A 17 0.19 5.76 8.81
CA ASP A 17 1.40 5.63 9.64
C ASP A 17 1.26 6.21 11.06
N CYS A 18 0.17 5.91 11.76
CA CYS A 18 -0.14 6.55 13.03
C CYS A 18 0.92 6.29 14.12
N ASP A 19 1.66 5.17 14.04
CA ASP A 19 2.79 4.84 14.91
C ASP A 19 4.00 5.77 14.76
N GLN A 20 4.08 6.55 13.68
CA GLN A 20 5.18 7.47 13.40
C GLN A 20 4.90 8.93 13.82
N LEU A 21 3.74 9.17 14.45
CA LEU A 21 3.37 10.52 14.90
C LEU A 21 4.30 11.05 15.99
N SER A 22 4.80 12.26 15.79
CA SER A 22 5.55 12.98 16.84
C SER A 22 4.65 13.25 18.07
N PRO A 23 5.23 13.46 19.26
CA PRO A 23 4.44 13.71 20.48
C PRO A 23 3.41 14.83 20.34
N GLY A 24 3.77 15.94 19.67
CA GLY A 24 2.83 17.04 19.42
C GLY A 24 1.73 16.67 18.41
N ALA A 25 2.08 15.90 17.38
CA ALA A 25 1.10 15.41 16.40
C ALA A 25 0.09 14.43 17.01
N GLN A 26 0.50 13.62 18.00
CA GLN A 26 -0.43 12.73 18.71
C GLN A 26 -1.49 13.51 19.50
N VAL A 27 -1.14 14.65 20.11
CA VAL A 27 -2.11 15.54 20.79
C VAL A 27 -3.13 16.11 19.80
N ALA A 28 -2.63 16.57 18.65
CA ALA A 28 -3.48 17.11 17.60
C ALA A 28 -4.39 16.03 16.98
N ALA A 29 -3.87 14.81 16.76
CA ALA A 29 -4.63 13.67 16.27
C ALA A 29 -5.74 13.24 17.24
N PHE A 30 -5.47 13.25 18.55
CA PHE A 30 -6.49 12.98 19.57
C PHE A 30 -7.60 14.03 19.55
N THR A 31 -7.24 15.32 19.41
CA THR A 31 -8.22 16.41 19.29
C THR A 31 -9.08 16.24 18.05
N LEU A 32 -8.47 15.94 16.90
CA LEU A 32 -9.18 15.65 15.66
C LEU A 32 -10.15 14.47 15.82
N PHE A 33 -9.71 13.35 16.41
CA PHE A 33 -10.56 12.18 16.62
C PHE A 33 -11.84 12.53 17.39
N ASN A 34 -11.73 13.33 18.45
CA ASN A 34 -12.89 13.79 19.20
C ASN A 34 -13.86 14.56 18.31
N LEU A 35 -13.36 15.56 17.59
CA LEU A 35 -14.19 16.39 16.71
C LEU A 35 -14.86 15.58 15.61
N VAL A 36 -14.13 14.64 14.99
CA VAL A 36 -14.67 13.77 13.94
C VAL A 36 -15.82 12.93 14.48
N ARG A 37 -15.61 12.26 15.62
CA ARG A 37 -16.63 11.40 16.25
C ARG A 37 -17.86 12.20 16.69
N ASP A 38 -17.64 13.34 17.34
CA ASP A 38 -18.72 14.13 17.92
C ASP A 38 -19.60 14.80 16.84
N ASN A 39 -19.08 14.91 15.60
CA ASN A 39 -19.82 15.41 14.43
C ASN A 39 -20.30 14.29 13.49
N GLY A 40 -20.20 13.02 13.89
CA GLY A 40 -20.73 11.89 13.10
C GLY A 40 -19.93 11.52 11.84
N ALA A 41 -18.70 12.01 11.71
CA ALA A 41 -17.78 11.66 10.64
C ALA A 41 -16.94 10.42 10.99
N TYR A 42 -16.26 9.85 9.99
CA TYR A 42 -15.46 8.64 10.12
C TYR A 42 -13.97 8.95 10.18
N LEU A 43 -13.24 8.16 10.98
CA LEU A 43 -11.78 8.18 11.03
C LEU A 43 -11.25 6.77 10.78
N VAL A 44 -10.36 6.63 9.81
CA VAL A 44 -9.62 5.40 9.52
C VAL A 44 -8.15 5.65 9.82
N ALA A 45 -7.54 4.78 10.61
CA ALA A 45 -6.13 4.84 10.94
C ALA A 45 -5.41 3.58 10.48
N ALA A 46 -4.17 3.73 10.02
CA ALA A 46 -3.28 2.64 9.67
C ALA A 46 -2.02 2.70 10.54
N GLY A 47 -1.44 1.55 10.86
CA GLY A 47 -0.20 1.46 11.62
C GLY A 47 0.38 0.06 11.58
N ASN A 48 1.63 -0.06 12.03
CA ASN A 48 2.42 -1.30 11.89
C ASN A 48 2.19 -2.35 12.99
N ASP A 49 1.30 -2.09 13.95
CA ASP A 49 0.98 -3.01 15.04
C ASP A 49 -0.52 -2.98 15.38
N SER A 50 -0.96 -3.98 16.12
CA SER A 50 -2.26 -4.01 16.82
C SER A 50 -2.48 -2.73 17.64
N PRO A 51 -3.75 -2.30 17.84
CA PRO A 51 -4.05 -1.11 18.64
C PRO A 51 -3.38 -1.09 20.03
N SER A 52 -3.24 -2.27 20.66
CA SER A 52 -2.53 -2.42 21.94
C SER A 52 -1.01 -2.30 21.84
N GLY A 53 -0.41 -2.71 20.71
CA GLY A 53 1.04 -2.68 20.48
C GLY A 53 1.57 -1.34 19.97
N LEU A 54 0.71 -0.50 19.37
CA LEU A 54 1.07 0.83 18.89
C LEU A 54 1.65 1.69 20.03
N ARG A 55 2.84 2.25 19.82
CA ARG A 55 3.55 3.11 20.79
C ARG A 55 3.02 4.55 20.76
N LEU A 56 1.76 4.69 21.12
CA LEU A 56 1.05 5.97 21.17
C LEU A 56 0.82 6.43 22.61
N ARG A 57 0.47 7.69 22.75
CA ARG A 57 -0.11 8.24 23.98
C ARG A 57 -1.40 7.48 24.33
N ASP A 58 -1.61 7.21 25.61
CA ASP A 58 -2.67 6.31 26.07
C ASP A 58 -4.07 6.71 25.62
N ASP A 59 -4.37 8.01 25.63
CA ASP A 59 -5.68 8.53 25.21
C ASP A 59 -5.95 8.28 23.71
N LEU A 60 -4.97 8.55 22.84
CA LEU A 60 -5.05 8.24 21.41
C LEU A 60 -5.12 6.73 21.16
N ARG A 61 -4.31 5.94 21.87
CA ARG A 61 -4.30 4.47 21.78
C ARG A 61 -5.68 3.89 22.11
N SER A 62 -6.30 4.36 23.19
CA SER A 62 -7.66 3.95 23.57
C SER A 62 -8.71 4.32 22.53
N ARG A 63 -8.55 5.45 21.81
CA ARG A 63 -9.47 5.82 20.71
C ARG A 63 -9.36 4.91 19.51
N ILE A 64 -8.14 4.57 19.10
CA ILE A 64 -7.90 3.63 18.01
C ILE A 64 -8.42 2.24 18.39
N ALA A 65 -8.19 1.79 19.63
CA ALA A 65 -8.64 0.49 20.12
C ALA A 65 -10.17 0.39 20.33
N TRP A 66 -10.86 1.52 20.48
CA TRP A 66 -12.33 1.54 20.62
C TRP A 66 -13.05 1.27 19.31
N GLY A 67 -12.41 1.56 18.16
CA GLY A 67 -12.96 1.31 16.83
C GLY A 67 -12.81 -0.15 16.37
N LEU A 68 -13.19 -0.38 15.10
CA LEU A 68 -12.94 -1.66 14.44
C LEU A 68 -11.45 -1.79 14.11
N ALA A 69 -10.83 -2.89 14.53
CA ALA A 69 -9.44 -3.20 14.24
C ALA A 69 -9.35 -4.41 13.30
N TYR A 70 -8.79 -4.20 12.11
CA TYR A 70 -8.59 -5.24 11.11
C TYR A 70 -7.10 -5.51 10.93
N PRO A 71 -6.59 -6.70 11.29
CA PRO A 71 -5.22 -7.05 10.98
C PRO A 71 -5.08 -7.26 9.47
N LEU A 72 -4.10 -6.59 8.86
CA LEU A 72 -3.75 -6.84 7.46
C LEU A 72 -2.72 -7.98 7.39
N HIS A 73 -3.07 -9.03 6.67
CA HIS A 73 -2.20 -10.16 6.42
C HIS A 73 -1.42 -9.97 5.14
N ARG A 74 -0.19 -10.50 5.11
CA ARG A 74 0.60 -10.54 3.88
C ARG A 74 -0.08 -11.45 2.88
N LEU A 75 -0.09 -11.03 1.62
CA LEU A 75 -0.57 -11.85 0.50
C LEU A 75 0.27 -13.12 0.38
N THR A 76 -0.39 -14.26 0.20
CA THR A 76 0.27 -15.49 -0.25
C THR A 76 0.77 -15.34 -1.69
N ASP A 77 1.60 -16.26 -2.17
CA ASP A 77 2.05 -16.21 -3.57
C ASP A 77 0.89 -16.40 -4.57
N GLU A 78 -0.16 -17.14 -4.18
CA GLU A 78 -1.40 -17.28 -4.96
C GLU A 78 -2.21 -15.97 -4.98
N ASP A 79 -2.33 -15.29 -3.84
CA ASP A 79 -2.97 -13.98 -3.76
C ASP A 79 -2.22 -12.94 -4.59
N LYS A 80 -0.88 -12.95 -4.55
CA LYS A 80 -0.04 -12.06 -5.38
C LYS A 80 -0.25 -12.34 -6.86
N LEU A 81 -0.30 -13.61 -7.27
CA LEU A 81 -0.56 -13.98 -8.66
C LEU A 81 -1.91 -13.44 -9.12
N THR A 82 -2.94 -13.60 -8.29
CA THR A 82 -4.29 -13.09 -8.55
C THR A 82 -4.29 -11.57 -8.66
N ALA A 83 -3.68 -10.86 -7.70
CA ALA A 83 -3.59 -9.40 -7.70
C ALA A 83 -2.84 -8.87 -8.93
N LEU A 84 -1.68 -9.44 -9.26
CA LEU A 84 -0.91 -9.04 -10.45
C LEU A 84 -1.66 -9.32 -11.76
N THR A 85 -2.41 -10.44 -11.82
CA THR A 85 -3.25 -10.76 -12.98
C THR A 85 -4.36 -9.71 -13.15
N GLN A 86 -5.03 -9.33 -12.06
CA GLN A 86 -6.05 -8.28 -12.09
C GLN A 86 -5.45 -6.92 -12.48
N MET A 87 -4.28 -6.58 -11.97
CA MET A 87 -3.57 -5.34 -12.34
C MET A 87 -3.21 -5.32 -13.83
N ALA A 88 -2.71 -6.43 -14.37
CA ALA A 88 -2.40 -6.57 -15.78
C ALA A 88 -3.66 -6.42 -16.64
N GLN A 89 -4.76 -7.09 -16.26
CA GLN A 89 -6.04 -7.01 -16.97
C GLN A 89 -6.64 -5.61 -16.93
N ALA A 90 -6.63 -4.94 -15.78
CA ALA A 90 -7.12 -3.58 -15.62
C ALA A 90 -6.36 -2.57 -16.49
N ARG A 91 -5.09 -2.86 -16.80
CA ARG A 91 -4.24 -2.07 -17.70
C ARG A 91 -4.28 -2.55 -19.16
N GLY A 92 -5.01 -3.61 -19.48
CA GLY A 92 -5.10 -4.18 -20.83
C GLY A 92 -3.82 -4.90 -21.30
N LEU A 93 -2.96 -5.33 -20.37
CA LEU A 93 -1.70 -5.99 -20.71
C LEU A 93 -1.93 -7.43 -21.19
N ILE A 94 -1.31 -7.78 -22.31
CA ILE A 94 -1.27 -9.15 -22.81
C ILE A 94 0.07 -9.77 -22.39
N LEU A 95 0.01 -10.64 -21.40
CA LEU A 95 1.18 -11.31 -20.81
C LEU A 95 1.21 -12.79 -21.23
N SER A 96 2.41 -13.32 -21.49
CA SER A 96 2.57 -14.78 -21.54
C SER A 96 2.30 -15.41 -20.15
N PRO A 97 1.63 -16.58 -20.06
CA PRO A 97 1.20 -17.18 -18.79
C PRO A 97 2.32 -17.40 -17.77
N ALA A 98 3.56 -17.56 -18.23
CA ALA A 98 4.71 -17.82 -17.37
C ALA A 98 5.35 -16.55 -16.77
N VAL A 99 4.96 -15.34 -17.21
CA VAL A 99 5.59 -14.08 -16.77
C VAL A 99 5.33 -13.80 -15.29
N LEU A 100 4.07 -13.82 -14.85
CA LEU A 100 3.72 -13.51 -13.46
C LEU A 100 4.24 -14.54 -12.46
N PRO A 101 4.12 -15.87 -12.70
CA PRO A 101 4.75 -16.88 -11.84
C PRO A 101 6.27 -16.67 -11.73
N TYR A 102 6.94 -16.37 -12.85
CA TYR A 102 8.37 -16.13 -12.84
C TYR A 102 8.75 -14.90 -12.00
N LEU A 103 8.00 -13.80 -12.14
CA LEU A 103 8.18 -12.59 -11.31
C LEU A 103 8.08 -12.91 -9.82
N ILE A 104 7.04 -13.66 -9.42
CA ILE A 104 6.83 -14.00 -8.00
C ILE A 104 7.98 -14.86 -7.45
N THR A 105 8.49 -15.81 -8.25
CA THR A 105 9.57 -16.70 -7.82
C THR A 105 10.96 -16.03 -7.81
N HIS A 106 11.22 -15.07 -8.71
CA HIS A 106 12.58 -14.56 -8.94
C HIS A 106 12.79 -13.08 -8.60
N CYS A 107 11.73 -12.32 -8.28
CA CYS A 107 11.83 -10.90 -7.90
C CYS A 107 11.57 -10.69 -6.40
N ALA A 108 11.61 -9.43 -5.97
CA ALA A 108 11.29 -9.03 -4.61
C ALA A 108 9.92 -9.57 -4.15
N ARG A 109 9.83 -9.96 -2.88
CA ARG A 109 8.68 -10.70 -2.32
C ARG A 109 7.49 -9.82 -1.96
N ASP A 110 7.62 -8.50 -2.05
CA ASP A 110 6.57 -7.55 -1.71
C ASP A 110 5.79 -7.06 -2.94
N MET A 111 4.52 -6.74 -2.72
CA MET A 111 3.59 -6.39 -3.81
C MET A 111 3.97 -5.07 -4.50
N ARG A 112 4.60 -4.12 -3.78
CA ARG A 112 4.99 -2.82 -4.35
C ARG A 112 6.08 -3.03 -5.40
N SER A 113 7.12 -3.78 -5.09
CA SER A 113 8.19 -4.08 -6.04
C SER A 113 7.69 -4.86 -7.25
N LEU A 114 6.81 -5.84 -7.04
CA LEU A 114 6.20 -6.61 -8.15
C LEU A 114 5.34 -5.73 -9.06
N ALA A 115 4.56 -4.80 -8.49
CA ALA A 115 3.77 -3.83 -9.25
C ALA A 115 4.63 -2.87 -10.07
N VAL A 116 5.72 -2.35 -9.49
CA VAL A 116 6.68 -1.48 -10.17
C VAL A 116 7.35 -2.22 -11.33
N MET A 117 7.76 -3.47 -11.12
CA MET A 117 8.34 -4.29 -12.18
C MET A 117 7.34 -4.54 -13.32
N LEU A 118 6.08 -4.85 -13.01
CA LEU A 118 5.04 -5.04 -14.02
C LEU A 118 4.84 -3.76 -14.86
N GLU A 119 4.87 -2.60 -14.24
CA GLU A 119 4.79 -1.30 -14.93
C GLU A 119 6.01 -1.01 -15.78
N ALA A 120 7.21 -1.34 -15.29
CA ALA A 120 8.44 -1.19 -16.05
C ALA A 120 8.45 -2.10 -17.30
N LEU A 121 7.91 -3.32 -17.20
CA LEU A 121 7.77 -4.24 -18.32
C LEU A 121 6.78 -3.72 -19.37
N ASP A 122 5.66 -3.17 -18.93
CA ASP A 122 4.67 -2.58 -19.82
C ASP A 122 5.29 -1.45 -20.65
N ARG A 123 5.93 -0.49 -19.98
CA ARG A 123 6.65 0.61 -20.65
C ARG A 123 7.72 0.08 -21.62
N TYR A 124 8.51 -0.90 -21.20
CA TYR A 124 9.56 -1.46 -22.07
C TYR A 124 9.00 -2.21 -23.28
N SER A 125 7.90 -2.92 -23.11
CA SER A 125 7.16 -3.58 -24.20
C SER A 125 6.66 -2.57 -25.23
N LEU A 126 6.13 -1.43 -24.78
CA LEU A 126 5.69 -0.33 -25.66
C LEU A 126 6.86 0.33 -26.40
N GLU A 127 7.96 0.62 -25.70
CA GLU A 127 9.16 1.23 -26.28
C GLU A 127 9.79 0.34 -27.37
N THR A 128 9.88 -0.97 -27.08
CA THR A 128 10.48 -1.95 -28.01
C THR A 128 9.49 -2.52 -29.02
N ARG A 129 8.19 -2.24 -28.87
CA ARG A 129 7.08 -2.81 -29.65
C ARG A 129 7.10 -4.34 -29.67
N ARG A 130 7.46 -4.95 -28.53
CA ARG A 130 7.55 -6.41 -28.37
C ARG A 130 6.55 -6.87 -27.32
N PRO A 131 5.90 -8.03 -27.52
CA PRO A 131 4.96 -8.56 -26.53
C PRO A 131 5.66 -8.92 -25.22
N ILE A 132 4.94 -8.78 -24.10
CA ILE A 132 5.46 -9.10 -22.76
C ILE A 132 5.58 -10.62 -22.60
N THR A 133 6.82 -11.10 -22.59
CA THR A 133 7.19 -12.51 -22.56
C THR A 133 8.35 -12.74 -21.58
N LEU A 134 8.63 -14.01 -21.23
CA LEU A 134 9.76 -14.33 -20.35
C LEU A 134 11.12 -13.81 -20.85
N PRO A 135 11.47 -13.90 -22.15
CA PRO A 135 12.72 -13.31 -22.64
C PRO A 135 12.80 -11.80 -22.44
N LEU A 136 11.72 -11.06 -22.73
CA LEU A 136 11.66 -9.61 -22.54
C LEU A 136 11.82 -9.24 -21.05
N LEU A 137 11.20 -10.02 -20.17
CA LEU A 137 11.34 -9.85 -18.73
C LEU A 137 12.80 -10.02 -18.28
N ARG A 138 13.48 -11.10 -18.70
CA ARG A 138 14.88 -11.33 -18.33
C ARG A 138 15.80 -10.22 -18.82
N GLU A 139 15.58 -9.75 -20.04
CA GLU A 139 16.30 -8.62 -20.62
C GLU A 139 16.11 -7.34 -19.76
N ARG A 140 14.87 -7.04 -19.37
CA ARG A 140 14.55 -5.90 -18.50
C ARG A 140 15.22 -6.01 -17.13
N MET A 141 15.22 -7.19 -16.52
CA MET A 141 15.87 -7.45 -15.22
C MET A 141 17.39 -7.29 -15.28
N GLN A 142 18.03 -7.74 -16.38
CA GLN A 142 19.47 -7.54 -16.60
C GLN A 142 19.83 -6.06 -16.68
N LEU A 143 18.99 -5.26 -17.35
CA LEU A 143 19.20 -3.81 -17.45
C LEU A 143 19.05 -3.10 -16.10
N GLU A 144 18.19 -3.57 -15.19
CA GLU A 144 18.13 -3.01 -13.81
C GLU A 144 19.39 -3.33 -13.03
N ALA A 145 19.86 -4.58 -13.06
CA ALA A 145 21.05 -5.00 -12.33
C ALA A 145 22.35 -4.31 -12.80
N MET A 146 22.35 -3.70 -13.99
CA MET A 146 23.47 -2.91 -14.52
C MET A 146 23.40 -1.42 -14.15
N ASN A 147 22.25 -0.94 -13.67
CA ASN A 147 22.00 0.46 -13.33
C ASN A 147 22.03 0.75 -11.81
N GLU A 148 22.20 -0.28 -10.98
CA GLU A 148 22.56 -0.19 -9.55
C GLU A 148 24.08 -0.28 -9.35
#